data_AF-A0AAU3D7M9-F1
#
_entry.id   AF-A0AAU3D7M9-F1
#
_cell.length_a   1.000
_cell.length_b   1.000
_cell.length_c   1.000
_cell.angle_alpha   90.00
_cell.angle_beta   90.00
_cell.angle_gamma   90.00
#
_symmetry.space_group_name_H-M   'P 1'
#
loop_
_entity.id
_entity.type
_entity.pdbx_description
1 polymer ?
#
loop_
_entity_poly.entity_id
_entity_poly.type
_entity_poly.pdbx_seq_one_letter_code
_entity_poly.pdbx_strand_id
1 'polypeptide(L)'
;MIDGPDRTPLTRDFFDRPVLEVAPDLLGRTLVRSTPDGPIALRLTEVEAYAGEIDPGSHAFRGRTRRNDAMYGPPGHAYVYFTYAMSRRSA
;
A
#
# COMPACT_ATOMS: atom_id res chain seq x y z
N MET A 1 -32.66 2.59 -3.79
CA MET A 1 -31.57 2.14 -2.89
C MET A 1 -30.30 2.17 -3.74
N ILE A 2 -29.43 3.15 -3.55
CA ILE A 2 -28.10 3.08 -4.15
C ILE A 2 -27.34 2.12 -3.24
N ASP A 3 -26.98 0.94 -3.75
CA ASP A 3 -26.13 0.03 -2.99
C ASP A 3 -24.88 0.78 -2.52
N GLY A 4 -24.49 0.53 -1.27
CA GLY A 4 -23.27 1.11 -0.74
C GLY A 4 -22.07 0.74 -1.63
N PRO A 5 -21.00 1.55 -1.66
CA PRO A 5 -19.83 1.21 -2.43
C PRO A 5 -19.30 -0.17 -2.01
N ASP A 6 -18.93 -1.00 -2.99
CA ASP A 6 -18.31 -2.30 -2.73
C ASP A 6 -17.02 -2.11 -1.92
N ARG A 7 -16.97 -2.78 -0.77
CA ARG A 7 -15.85 -2.73 0.19
C ARG A 7 -15.22 -4.10 0.38
N THR A 8 -15.50 -5.04 -0.52
CA THR A 8 -14.90 -6.37 -0.49
C THR A 8 -13.38 -6.23 -0.57
N PRO A 9 -12.62 -6.71 0.44
CA PRO A 9 -11.17 -6.62 0.41
C PRO A 9 -10.60 -7.37 -0.80
N LEU A 10 -9.58 -6.77 -1.43
CA LEU A 10 -8.81 -7.46 -2.47
C LEU A 10 -8.12 -8.69 -1.87
N THR A 11 -8.09 -9.78 -2.62
CA THR A 11 -7.44 -11.03 -2.19
C THR A 11 -5.92 -10.92 -2.26
N ARG A 12 -5.20 -11.86 -1.63
CA ARG A 12 -3.73 -11.92 -1.73
C ARG A 12 -3.26 -12.12 -3.16
N ASP A 13 -4.00 -12.89 -3.96
CA ASP A 13 -3.71 -13.14 -5.38
C ASP A 13 -3.71 -11.86 -6.22
N PHE A 14 -4.50 -10.84 -5.84
CA PHE A 14 -4.43 -9.53 -6.50
C PHE A 14 -3.03 -8.89 -6.34
N PHE A 15 -2.39 -9.08 -5.18
CA PHE A 15 -1.08 -8.52 -4.87
C PHE A 15 0.08 -9.44 -5.27
N ASP A 16 -0.17 -10.72 -5.49
CA ASP A 16 0.83 -11.72 -5.91
C ASP A 16 1.06 -11.70 -7.43
N ARG A 17 1.44 -10.52 -7.94
CA ARG A 17 1.67 -10.25 -9.35
C ARG A 17 2.83 -9.26 -9.51
N PRO A 18 3.42 -9.11 -10.71
CA PRO A 18 4.46 -8.11 -10.94
C PRO A 18 3.99 -6.69 -10.54
N VAL A 19 4.85 -5.94 -9.85
CA VAL A 19 4.49 -4.61 -9.29
C VAL A 19 4.03 -3.61 -10.37
N LEU A 20 4.57 -3.73 -11.59
CA LEU A 20 4.20 -2.90 -12.73
C LEU A 20 2.80 -3.20 -13.28
N GLU A 21 2.22 -4.36 -12.94
CA GLU A 21 0.82 -4.70 -13.25
C GLU A 21 -0.10 -4.30 -12.08
N VAL A 22 0.33 -4.57 -10.84
CA VAL A 22 -0.47 -4.26 -9.64
C VAL A 22 -0.69 -2.76 -9.48
N ALA A 23 0.33 -1.93 -9.69
CA ALA A 23 0.24 -0.50 -9.42
C ALA A 23 -0.86 0.18 -10.26
N PRO A 24 -0.91 0.06 -11.61
CA PRO A 24 -2.03 0.62 -12.38
C PRO A 24 -3.41 0.11 -11.94
N ASP A 25 -3.54 -1.17 -11.59
CA ASP A 25 -4.80 -1.78 -11.16
C ASP A 25 -5.31 -1.30 -9.79
N LEU A 26 -4.43 -0.69 -8.99
CA LEU A 26 -4.78 -0.05 -7.73
C LEU A 26 -5.44 1.32 -7.92
N LEU A 27 -5.24 1.98 -9.06
CA LEU A 27 -5.87 3.28 -9.33
C LEU A 27 -7.40 3.14 -9.36
N GLY A 28 -8.09 4.05 -8.67
CA GLY A 28 -9.54 4.02 -8.51
C GLY A 28 -10.06 3.04 -7.45
N ARG A 29 -9.22 2.17 -6.89
CA ARG A 29 -9.59 1.32 -5.74
C ARG A 29 -9.76 2.16 -4.48
N THR A 30 -10.46 1.60 -3.50
CA THR A 30 -10.75 2.29 -2.22
C THR A 30 -9.95 1.66 -1.09
N LEU A 31 -9.13 2.46 -0.41
CA LEU A 31 -8.53 2.10 0.87
C LEU A 31 -9.54 2.39 1.99
N VAL A 32 -9.87 1.37 2.77
CA VAL A 32 -10.82 1.48 3.88
C VAL A 32 -10.11 1.18 5.20
N ARG A 33 -10.27 2.08 6.17
CA ARG A 33 -9.83 1.88 7.56
C ARG A 33 -11.05 1.87 8.47
N SER A 34 -11.25 0.75 9.16
CA SER A 34 -12.26 0.67 10.24
C SER A 34 -11.78 1.45 11.46
N THR A 35 -12.65 2.30 12.03
CA THR A 35 -12.39 3.06 13.25
C THR A 35 -13.60 2.97 14.20
N PRO A 36 -13.46 3.33 15.49
CA PRO A 36 -14.58 3.36 16.42
C PRO A 36 -15.74 4.26 15.98
N ASP A 37 -15.46 5.35 15.25
CA ASP A 37 -16.45 6.32 14.77
C ASP A 37 -17.06 5.92 13.41
N GLY A 38 -16.64 4.78 12.85
CA GLY A 38 -17.05 4.29 11.53
C GLY A 38 -15.89 4.16 10.53
N PRO A 39 -16.17 3.68 9.30
CA PRO A 39 -15.14 3.48 8.28
C PRO A 39 -14.70 4.81 7.67
N ILE A 40 -13.38 5.00 7.58
CA ILE A 40 -12.77 6.02 6.74
C ILE A 40 -12.44 5.38 5.39
N ALA A 41 -12.90 5.99 4.30
CA ALA A 41 -12.70 5.48 2.94
C ALA A 41 -12.04 6.54 2.06
N LEU A 42 -11.00 6.15 1.33
CA LEU A 42 -10.26 7.02 0.42
C LEU A 42 -10.09 6.32 -0.93
N ARG A 43 -10.41 7.01 -2.03
CA ARG A 43 -10.10 6.51 -3.37
C ARG A 43 -8.64 6.79 -3.71
N LEU A 44 -7.92 5.77 -4.15
CA LEU A 44 -6.54 5.91 -4.63
C LEU A 44 -6.55 6.62 -6.00
N THR A 45 -5.93 7.79 -6.06
CA THR A 45 -5.81 8.59 -7.29
C THR A 45 -4.40 8.58 -7.86
N GLU A 46 -3.42 8.18 -7.06
CA GLU A 46 -2.01 8.16 -7.40
C GLU A 46 -1.33 6.99 -6.67
N VAL A 47 -0.38 6.34 -7.36
CA VAL A 47 0.39 5.20 -6.88
C VAL A 47 1.75 5.18 -7.58
N GLU A 48 2.77 4.67 -6.89
CA GLU A 48 4.11 4.46 -7.44
C GLU A 48 4.49 2.98 -7.34
N ALA A 49 5.18 2.46 -8.35
CA ALA A 49 5.71 1.11 -8.37
C ALA A 49 7.21 1.13 -8.06
N TYR A 50 7.63 0.33 -7.09
CA TYR A 50 9.04 0.15 -6.74
C TYR A 50 9.46 -1.30 -7.02
N ALA A 51 10.35 -1.52 -8.01
CA ALA A 51 10.68 -2.85 -8.51
C ALA A 51 11.77 -3.56 -7.69
N GLY A 52 11.65 -3.53 -6.36
CA GLY A 52 12.47 -4.36 -5.48
C GLY A 52 13.97 -4.09 -5.61
N GLU A 53 14.77 -5.15 -5.73
CA GLU A 53 16.24 -5.09 -5.77
C GLU A 53 16.81 -4.52 -7.08
N ILE A 54 16.02 -4.49 -8.16
CA ILE A 54 16.46 -3.98 -9.48
C ILE A 54 16.21 -2.47 -9.66
N ASP A 55 15.56 -1.83 -8.70
CA ASP A 55 15.14 -0.44 -8.77
C ASP A 55 15.90 0.44 -7.77
N PRO A 56 16.80 1.33 -8.20
CA PRO A 56 17.53 2.25 -7.32
C PRO A 56 16.65 3.14 -6.43
N GLY A 57 15.39 3.40 -6.80
CA GLY A 57 14.43 4.15 -5.99
C GLY A 57 13.82 3.34 -4.84
N SER A 58 13.93 2.02 -4.88
CA SER A 58 13.32 1.11 -3.91
C SER A 58 14.13 1.00 -2.62
N HIS A 59 13.44 0.93 -1.49
CA HIS A 59 14.06 0.56 -0.21
C HIS A 59 14.63 -0.86 -0.19
N ALA A 60 14.25 -1.72 -1.14
CA ALA A 60 14.83 -3.05 -1.29
C ALA A 60 16.12 -3.07 -2.14
N PHE A 61 16.45 -1.98 -2.86
CA PHE A 61 17.62 -1.93 -3.77
C PHE A 61 18.94 -2.38 -3.14
N ARG A 62 19.16 -2.01 -1.88
CA ARG A 62 20.40 -2.32 -1.13
C ARG A 62 20.29 -3.59 -0.28
N GLY A 63 19.31 -4.43 -0.56
CA GLY A 63 19.06 -5.68 0.15
C GLY A 63 18.24 -5.52 1.44
N ARG A 64 18.07 -6.65 2.11
CA ARG A 64 17.19 -6.80 3.27
C ARG A 64 17.80 -6.20 4.53
N THR A 65 16.97 -5.52 5.30
CA THR A 65 17.26 -4.92 6.61
C THR A 65 16.08 -5.18 7.53
N ARG A 66 16.27 -5.00 8.84
CA ARG A 66 15.16 -5.10 9.81
C ARG A 66 14.01 -4.13 9.50
N ARG A 67 14.31 -2.97 8.88
CA ARG A 67 13.33 -1.94 8.57
C ARG A 67 12.43 -2.34 7.40
N ASN A 68 13.01 -2.82 6.30
CA ASN A 68 12.29 -3.17 5.07
C ASN A 68 11.87 -4.65 5.01
N ASP A 69 11.92 -5.36 6.13
CA ASP A 69 11.68 -6.82 6.20
C ASP A 69 10.36 -7.25 5.55
N ALA A 70 9.31 -6.43 5.73
CA ALA A 70 7.99 -6.65 5.15
C ALA A 70 7.99 -6.67 3.61
N MET A 71 8.95 -6.00 2.94
CA MET A 71 9.09 -6.02 1.48
C MET A 71 9.61 -7.38 0.94
N TYR A 72 10.17 -8.23 1.81
CA TYR A 72 10.68 -9.56 1.48
C TYR A 72 9.76 -10.69 1.95
N GLY A 73 8.65 -10.34 2.59
CA GLY A 73 7.62 -11.29 3.03
C GLY A 73 6.61 -11.60 1.93
N PRO A 74 5.55 -12.36 2.25
CA PRO A 74 4.48 -12.65 1.31
C PRO A 74 3.79 -11.37 0.80
N PRO A 75 3.25 -11.35 -0.44
CA PRO A 75 2.56 -10.18 -1.00
C PRO A 75 1.30 -9.78 -0.23
N GLY A 76 0.91 -8.51 -0.33
CA GLY A 76 -0.27 -7.93 0.36
C GLY A 76 -0.02 -7.48 1.81
N HIS A 77 1.23 -7.42 2.26
CA HIS A 77 1.58 -6.83 3.55
C HIS A 77 1.91 -5.34 3.41
N ALA A 78 1.44 -4.53 4.36
CA ALA A 78 1.76 -3.10 4.39
C ALA A 78 3.16 -2.88 4.99
N TYR A 79 4.02 -2.18 4.25
CA TYR A 79 5.28 -1.64 4.77
C TYR A 79 5.12 -0.14 5.02
N VAL A 80 4.98 0.24 6.29
CA VAL A 80 4.79 1.63 6.72
C VAL A 80 6.04 2.09 7.46
N TYR A 81 6.58 3.26 7.10
CA TYR A 81 7.80 3.80 7.69
C TYR A 81 7.74 5.32 7.87
N PHE A 82 8.55 5.85 8.80
CA PHE A 82 8.71 7.29 8.98
C PHE A 82 9.62 7.91 7.89
N THR A 83 9.13 8.96 7.25
CA THR A 83 9.88 9.81 6.31
C THR A 83 9.91 11.25 6.82
N TYR A 84 10.95 11.99 6.48
CA TYR A 84 11.26 13.32 7.02
C TYR A 84 10.24 14.41 6.67
N ALA A 85 9.26 14.12 5.79
CA ALA A 85 8.15 15.00 5.44
C ALA A 85 6.94 14.91 6.40
N MET A 86 6.94 14.03 7.41
CA MET A 86 5.86 13.99 8.39
C MET A 86 5.92 15.19 9.33
N SER A 87 4.99 16.13 9.17
CA SER A 87 4.72 17.15 10.17
C SER A 87 4.04 16.49 11.37
N ARG A 88 4.67 16.65 12.54
CA ARG A 88 4.07 16.30 13.82
C ARG A 88 2.84 17.19 13.99
N ARG A 89 1.65 16.63 14.17
CA ARG A 89 0.70 17.30 15.09
C ARG A 89 1.23 16.98 16.48
N SER A 90 1.90 17.96 17.10
CA SER A 90 2.07 17.93 18.54
C SER A 90 0.69 17.81 19.17
N ALA A 91 0.58 16.89 20.12
CA ALA A 91 -0.51 16.88 21.09
C ALA A 91 -0.48 18.17 21.92
#